data_AF-A0A936DJT9-F1
#
_entry.id   AF-A0A936DJT9-F1
#
_cell.length_a   1.000
_cell.length_b   1.000
_cell.length_c   1.000
_cell.angle_alpha   90.00
_cell.angle_beta   90.00
_cell.angle_gamma   90.00
#
_symmetry.space_group_name_H-M   'P 1'
#
loop_
_entity.id
_entity.type
_entity.pdbx_description
1 polymer ?
#
loop_
_entity_poly.entity_id
_entity_poly.type
_entity_poly.pdbx_seq_one_letter_code
_entity_poly.pdbx_strand_id
1 'polypeptide(L)' 'MSSDFFRTRMGQTFYEATMPSLVRELARLNQNLERLVAIAEKREAKPAEPAPVATAPEER' A
#
# COMPACT_ATOMS: atom_id res chain seq x y z
N MET A 1 -4.29 -37.38 -24.74
CA MET A 1 -5.20 -36.47 -24.02
C MET A 1 -4.40 -35.85 -22.88
N SER A 2 -4.20 -34.53 -22.88
CA SER A 2 -3.61 -33.83 -21.73
C SER A 2 -4.60 -33.90 -20.57
N SER A 3 -4.19 -34.35 -19.39
CA SER A 3 -5.06 -34.21 -18.22
C SER A 3 -5.19 -32.72 -17.92
N ASP A 4 -6.43 -32.24 -17.79
CA ASP A 4 -6.65 -30.85 -17.44
C ASP A 4 -6.10 -30.58 -16.04
N PHE A 5 -5.28 -29.54 -15.88
CA PHE A 5 -4.57 -29.24 -14.63
C PHE A 5 -5.52 -29.20 -13.41
N PHE A 6 -6.71 -28.62 -13.56
CA PHE A 6 -7.72 -28.52 -12.49
C PHE A 6 -8.26 -29.87 -11.99
N ARG A 7 -8.13 -30.94 -12.78
CA ARG A 7 -8.54 -32.30 -12.38
C ARG A 7 -7.46 -33.01 -11.56
N THR A 8 -6.24 -32.48 -11.56
CA THR A 8 -5.15 -33.05 -10.76
C THR A 8 -5.33 -32.65 -9.30
N ARG A 9 -4.82 -33.49 -8.37
CA ARG A 9 -4.79 -33.15 -6.94
C ARG A 9 -4.04 -31.84 -6.68
N MET A 10 -2.98 -31.56 -7.43
CA MET A 10 -2.27 -30.28 -7.33
C MET A 10 -3.15 -29.11 -7.79
N GLY A 11 -3.86 -29.25 -8.92
CA GLY A 11 -4.73 -28.19 -9.43
C GLY A 11 -5.89 -27.89 -8.49
N GLN A 12 -6.50 -28.91 -7.89
CA GLN A 12 -7.52 -28.73 -6.85
C GLN A 12 -6.99 -27.90 -5.67
N THR A 13 -5.86 -28.31 -5.07
CA THR A 13 -5.23 -27.54 -3.98
C THR A 13 -4.89 -26.11 -4.39
N PHE A 14 -4.40 -25.92 -5.62
CA PHE A 14 -4.07 -24.59 -6.13
C PHE A 14 -5.31 -23.68 -6.18
N TYR A 15 -6.44 -24.15 -6.72
CA TYR A 15 -7.65 -23.33 -6.83
C TYR A 15 -8.42 -23.20 -5.51
N GLU A 16 -8.41 -24.22 -4.65
CA GLU A 16 -9.17 -24.22 -3.40
C GLU A 16 -8.43 -23.51 -2.26
N ALA A 17 -7.09 -23.56 -2.24
CA ALA A 17 -6.30 -22.99 -1.15
C ALA A 17 -5.38 -21.86 -1.61
N THR A 18 -4.53 -22.11 -2.61
CA THR A 18 -3.49 -21.16 -3.01
C THR A 18 -4.07 -19.87 -3.60
N MET A 19 -4.97 -19.98 -4.57
CA MET A 19 -5.57 -18.83 -5.24
C MET A 19 -6.35 -17.92 -4.28
N PRO A 20 -7.24 -18.43 -3.41
CA PRO A 20 -7.89 -17.59 -2.40
C PRO A 20 -6.90 -16.91 -1.46
N SER A 21 -5.80 -17.59 -1.10
CA SER A 21 -4.76 -16.98 -0.26
C SER A 21 -4.06 -15.84 -0.97
N LEU A 22 -3.71 -16.02 -2.24
CA LEU A 22 -3.09 -14.96 -3.05
C LEU A 22 -4.02 -13.75 -3.19
N VAL A 23 -5.31 -13.95 -3.43
CA VAL A 23 -6.29 -12.86 -3.51
C VAL A 23 -6.38 -12.09 -2.19
N ARG A 24 -6.37 -12.78 -1.04
CA ARG A 24 -6.35 -12.11 0.27
C ARG A 24 -5.10 -11.28 0.48
N GLU A 25 -3.93 -11.81 0.15
CA GLU A 25 -2.67 -11.07 0.31
C GLU A 25 -2.58 -9.88 -0.66
N LEU A 26 -3.08 -10.02 -1.90
CA LEU A 26 -3.18 -8.91 -2.85
C LEU A 26 -4.12 -7.81 -2.34
N ALA A 27 -5.28 -8.17 -1.78
CA ALA A 27 -6.19 -7.20 -1.18
C ALA A 27 -5.54 -6.47 0.00
N ARG A 28 -4.82 -7.19 0.87
CA ARG A 28 -4.08 -6.61 1.99
C ARG A 28 -2.97 -5.66 1.51
N LEU A 29 -2.23 -6.03 0.46
CA LEU A 29 -1.23 -5.17 -0.14
C LEU A 29 -1.87 -3.87 -0.64
N ASN A 30 -2.97 -3.96 -1.37
CA ASN A 30 -3.68 -2.79 -1.88
C ASN A 30 -4.12 -1.85 -0.75
N GLN A 31 -4.69 -2.39 0.34
CA GLN A 31 -5.05 -1.61 1.53
C GLN A 31 -3.84 -0.91 2.17
N ASN A 32 -2.68 -1.55 2.19
CA ASN A 32 -1.47 -0.93 2.71
C ASN A 32 -0.99 0.22 1.82
N LEU A 33 -1.07 0.05 0.50
CA LEU A 33 -0.73 1.11 -0.46
C LEU A 33 -1.68 2.32 -0.32
N GLU A 34 -2.98 2.08 -0.22
CA GLU A 34 -3.98 3.13 0.02
C GLU A 34 -3.69 3.91 1.30
N ARG A 35 -3.32 3.22 2.39
CA ARG A 35 -2.91 3.89 3.64
C ARG A 35 -1.65 4.74 3.48
N LEU A 36 -0.66 4.24 2.74
CA LEU A 36 0.56 5.00 2.48
C LEU A 36 0.29 6.26 1.65
N VAL A 37 -0.55 6.16 0.63
CA VAL A 37 -0.98 7.32 -0.18
C VAL A 37 -1.70 8.34 0.70
N ALA A 38 -2.65 7.91 1.52
CA ALA A 38 -3.36 8.83 2.43
C ALA A 38 -2.42 9.51 3.45
N ILE A 39 -1.33 8.86 3.87
CA ILE A 39 -0.31 9.48 4.73
C ILE A 39 0.50 10.51 3.94
N ALA A 40 0.88 10.21 2.69
CA ALA A 40 1.62 11.13 1.83
C ALA A 40 0.80 12.39 1.54
N GLU A 41 -0.46 12.24 1.14
CA GLU A 41 -1.38 13.36 0.90
C GLU A 41 -1.54 14.27 2.12
N LYS A 42 -1.68 13.69 3.32
CA LYS A 42 -1.75 14.46 4.57
C LYS A 42 -0.47 15.24 4.89
N ARG A 43 0.69 14.71 4.50
CA ARG A 43 1.98 15.39 4.69
C ARG A 43 2.14 16.54 3.71
N GLU A 44 1.75 16.36 2.46
CA GLU A 44 1.77 17.42 1.45
C GLU A 44 0.75 18.53 1.76
N ALA A 45 -0.43 18.16 2.28
CA ALA A 45 -1.47 19.11 2.67
C ALA A 45 -1.15 19.89 3.95
N LYS A 46 -0.11 19.54 4.69
CA LYS A 46 0.40 20.35 5.81
C LYS A 46 1.53 21.23 5.26
N PRO A 47 1.28 22.53 4.98
CA PRO A 47 2.34 23.42 4.52
C PRO A 47 3.43 23.45 5.60
N ALA A 48 4.69 23.50 5.14
CA ALA A 48 5.81 23.81 6.02
C ALA A 48 5.48 25.09 6.80
N GLU A 49 5.35 24.94 8.11
CA GLU A 49 5.19 26.05 9.04
C GLU A 49 6.35 27.02 8.75
N PRO A 50 6.07 28.29 8.37
CA PRO A 50 7.13 29.21 8.02
C PRO A 50 8.00 29.38 9.27
N ALA A 51 9.29 29.06 9.14
CA ALA A 51 10.27 29.32 10.18
C ALA A 51 10.12 30.77 10.65
N PRO A 52 10.15 31.04 11.97
CA PRO A 52 10.06 32.41 12.44
C PRO A 52 11.26 33.17 11.88
N VAL A 53 10.97 34.12 10.99
CA VAL A 53 11.97 35.10 10.54
C VAL A 53 12.30 35.91 11.79
N ALA A 54 13.39 35.55 12.45
CA ALA A 54 13.97 36.35 13.52
C ALA A 54 14.41 37.68 12.90
N THR A 55 13.54 38.69 13.02
CA THR A 55 13.84 40.09 12.76
C THR A 55 15.13 40.45 13.50
N ALA A 56 16.18 40.81 12.75
CA ALA A 56 17.41 41.35 13.29
C ALA A 56 17.08 42.58 14.16
N PRO A 57 17.70 42.77 15.34
CA PRO A 57 17.46 43.93 16.16
C PRO A 57 18.03 45.18 15.48
N GLU A 58 17.18 46.18 15.32
CA GLU A 58 17.47 47.53 14.88
C GLU A 58 18.47 48.18 15.87
N GLU A 59 19.65 48.54 15.38
CA GLU A 59 20.67 49.30 16.13
C GLU A 59 20.13 50.69 16.53
N ARG A 60 20.29 51.05 17.80
CA ARG A 60 20.16 52.42 18.32
C ARG A 60 21.39 52.78 19.14
#